data_AF-A0A243S902-F1
#
_entry.id   AF-A0A243S902-F1
#
_cell.length_a   1.000
_cell.length_b   1.000
_cell.length_c   1.000
_cell.angle_alpha   90.00
_cell.angle_beta   90.00
_cell.angle_gamma   90.00
#
_symmetry.space_group_name_H-M   'P 1'
#
loop_
_entity.id
_entity.type
_entity.pdbx_description
1 polymer ?
#
loop_
_entity_poly.entity_id
_entity_poly.type
_entity_poly.pdbx_seq_one_letter_code
_entity_poly.pdbx_strand_id
1 'polypeptide(L)' 'MRWRTEGLLVRVTSFTFPLAHFRSEVAALTMDGWLRQEFDLPESELRVVADAAGGAYRFEWGSHAAPFSDDS' A
#
# COMPACT_ATOMS: atom_id res chain seq x y z
N MET A 1 -19.48 17.82 12.53
CA MET A 1 -19.88 16.45 12.87
C MET A 1 -18.72 15.55 12.48
N ARG A 2 -17.97 14.99 13.44
CA ARG A 2 -16.83 14.11 13.16
C ARG A 2 -17.36 12.67 13.04
N TRP A 3 -17.31 12.09 11.85
CA TRP A 3 -17.63 10.69 11.65
C TRP A 3 -16.59 9.84 12.39
N ARG A 4 -17.01 8.97 13.30
CA ARG A 4 -16.17 7.89 13.82
C ARG A 4 -16.38 6.69 12.92
N THR A 5 -15.50 6.49 11.96
CA THR A 5 -15.44 5.25 11.19
C THR A 5 -14.83 4.19 12.11
N GLU A 6 -15.49 3.03 12.24
CA GLU A 6 -14.92 1.88 12.98
C GLU A 6 -13.74 1.22 12.24
N GLY A 7 -13.48 1.70 11.01
CA GLY A 7 -12.44 1.23 10.11
C GLY A 7 -12.96 1.33 8.67
N LEU A 8 -12.04 1.21 7.72
CA LEU A 8 -12.37 1.10 6.29
C LEU A 8 -11.72 -0.17 5.75
N LEU A 9 -12.52 -1.03 5.12
CA LEU A 9 -12.03 -2.22 4.42
C LEU A 9 -12.09 -1.97 2.92
N VAL A 10 -10.92 -2.00 2.27
CA VAL A 10 -10.81 -1.92 0.81
C VAL A 10 -10.56 -3.33 0.26
N ARG A 11 -11.39 -3.77 -0.69
CA ARG A 11 -11.23 -5.06 -1.38
C ARG A 11 -10.84 -4.83 -2.83
N VAL A 12 -9.67 -5.30 -3.20
CA VAL A 12 -9.18 -5.28 -4.59
C VAL A 12 -9.63 -6.56 -5.29
N THR A 13 -10.31 -6.43 -6.43
CA THR A 13 -10.86 -7.59 -7.17
C THR A 13 -10.07 -7.94 -8.42
N SER A 14 -9.39 -6.98 -9.04
CA SER A 14 -8.56 -7.21 -10.22
C SER A 14 -7.59 -6.06 -10.47
N PHE A 15 -6.57 -6.34 -11.28
CA PHE A 15 -5.62 -5.36 -11.78
C PHE A 15 -5.54 -5.52 -13.31
N THR A 16 -5.59 -4.43 -14.06
CA THR A 16 -5.69 -4.44 -15.53
C THR A 16 -4.37 -4.09 -16.25
N PHE A 17 -3.32 -3.69 -15.54
CA PHE A 17 -2.04 -3.29 -16.12
C PHE A 17 -1.02 -4.45 -16.18
N PRO A 18 -0.08 -4.44 -17.16
CA PRO A 18 0.93 -5.47 -17.33
C PRO A 18 1.79 -5.64 -16.07
N LEU A 19 2.03 -6.90 -15.70
CA LEU A 19 2.57 -7.31 -14.41
C LEU A 19 4.06 -6.97 -14.34
N ALA A 20 4.43 -5.86 -13.71
CA ALA A 20 5.73 -5.76 -13.06
C ALA A 20 5.68 -6.51 -11.73
N HIS A 21 6.83 -6.90 -11.19
CA HIS A 21 7.01 -7.73 -10.00
C HIS A 21 6.35 -7.23 -8.68
N PHE A 22 5.59 -6.12 -8.67
CA PHE A 22 5.18 -5.40 -7.46
C PHE A 22 3.73 -4.89 -7.48
N ARG A 23 2.78 -5.65 -8.05
CA ARG A 23 1.40 -5.16 -8.29
C ARG A 23 0.62 -4.89 -7.01
N SER A 24 0.66 -5.82 -6.05
CA SER A 24 -0.12 -5.73 -4.83
C SER A 24 0.39 -4.57 -3.97
N GLU A 25 1.70 -4.38 -3.93
CA GLU A 25 2.36 -3.34 -3.16
C GLU A 25 2.11 -1.94 -3.72
N VAL A 26 2.23 -1.76 -5.04
CA VAL A 26 1.96 -0.47 -5.69
C VAL A 26 0.49 -0.06 -5.50
N ALA A 27 -0.42 -1.02 -5.59
CA ALA A 27 -1.84 -0.77 -5.35
C ALA A 27 -2.10 -0.34 -3.91
N ALA A 28 -1.49 -1.02 -2.94
CA ALA A 28 -1.62 -0.70 -1.53
C ALA A 28 -1.15 0.72 -1.20
N LEU A 29 -0.01 1.13 -1.75
CA LEU A 29 0.53 2.48 -1.55
C LEU A 29 -0.34 3.55 -2.20
N THR A 30 -0.87 3.25 -3.39
CA THR A 30 -1.80 4.15 -4.07
C THR A 30 -3.08 4.32 -3.26
N MET A 31 -3.60 3.23 -2.70
CA MET A 31 -4.78 3.24 -1.84
C MET A 31 -4.52 3.98 -0.52
N ASP A 32 -3.38 3.74 0.15
CA ASP A 32 -2.98 4.47 1.35
C ASP A 32 -2.92 5.98 1.10
N GLY A 33 -2.22 6.41 0.04
CA GLY A 33 -2.10 7.82 -0.31
C GLY A 33 -3.46 8.48 -0.59
N TRP A 34 -4.32 7.79 -1.35
CA TRP A 34 -5.69 8.27 -1.61
C TRP A 34 -6.51 8.42 -0.34
N LEU A 35 -6.52 7.39 0.53
CA LEU A 35 -7.29 7.41 1.77
C LEU A 35 -6.81 8.52 2.72
N ARG A 36 -5.49 8.72 2.82
CA ARG A 36 -4.96 9.80 3.65
C ARG A 36 -5.41 11.17 3.17
N GLN A 37 -5.39 11.39 1.85
CA GLN A 37 -5.85 12.64 1.28
C GLN A 37 -7.36 12.85 1.46
N GLU A 38 -8.17 11.81 1.22
CA GLU A 38 -9.64 11.91 1.29
C GLU A 38 -10.16 12.15 2.71
N PHE A 39 -9.50 11.55 3.70
CA PHE A 39 -9.95 11.56 5.09
C PHE A 39 -9.08 12.42 6.03
N ASP A 40 -8.13 13.18 5.49
CA ASP A 40 -7.17 14.00 6.27
C ASP A 40 -6.47 13.18 7.36
N LEU A 41 -5.99 11.98 6.99
CA LEU A 41 -5.32 11.06 7.91
C LEU A 41 -3.82 11.38 7.98
N PRO A 42 -3.18 11.14 9.13
CA PRO A 42 -1.74 11.31 9.27
C PRO A 42 -0.97 10.42 8.30
N GLU A 43 0.28 10.80 8.03
CA GLU A 43 1.22 9.98 7.27
C GLU A 43 1.34 8.58 7.90
N SER A 44 1.34 7.54 7.07
CA SER A 44 1.49 6.16 7.53
C SER A 44 2.93 5.69 7.33
N GLU A 45 3.30 4.58 7.97
CA GLU A 45 4.63 3.99 7.86
C GLU A 45 4.83 3.19 6.55
N LEU A 46 3.91 3.33 5.58
CA LEU A 46 3.92 2.64 4.30
C LEU A 46 4.77 3.41 3.29
N ARG A 47 5.88 2.83 2.83
CA ARG A 47 6.77 3.50 1.87
C ARG A 47 7.54 2.57 0.95
N VAL A 48 8.04 3.14 -0.14
CA VAL A 48 8.97 2.50 -1.08
C VAL A 48 10.34 3.11 -0.92
N VAL A 49 11.34 2.25 -0.77
CA VAL A 49 12.74 2.64 -0.70
C VAL A 49 13.47 2.00 -1.88
N ALA A 50 14.23 2.79 -2.63
CA ALA A 50 15.11 2.25 -3.65
C ALA A 50 16.25 1.47 -2.99
N ASP A 51 16.48 0.22 -3.40
CA ASP A 51 17.67 -0.52 -3.01
C ASP A 51 18.84 -0.10 -3.91
N ALA A 52 19.78 0.62 -3.30
CA ALA A 52 20.97 1.13 -3.97
C ALA A 52 21.91 0.02 -4.47
N ALA A 53 21.79 -1.22 -3.98
CA ALA A 53 22.68 -2.33 -4.32
C ALA A 53 22.20 -3.18 -5.52
N GLY A 54 20.89 -3.22 -5.79
CA GLY A 54 20.31 -4.21 -6.71
C GLY A 54 19.39 -3.68 -7.81
N GLY A 55 19.14 -2.37 -7.87
CA GLY A 55 18.16 -1.79 -8.81
C GLY A 55 16.71 -2.22 -8.53
N ALA A 56 16.46 -2.79 -7.35
CA ALA A 56 15.15 -3.23 -6.89
C ALA A 56 14.51 -2.19 -5.96
N TYR A 57 13.20 -2.27 -5.79
CA TYR A 57 12.47 -1.49 -4.79
C TYR A 57 12.18 -2.37 -3.58
N ARG A 58 12.38 -1.81 -2.38
CA ARG A 58 12.00 -2.43 -1.11
C ARG A 58 10.78 -1.71 -0.55
N PHE A 59 9.75 -2.49 -0.25
CA PHE A 59 8.52 -1.98 0.35
C PHE A 59 8.61 -2.13 1.87
N GLU A 60 8.27 -1.07 2.59
CA GLU A 60 8.23 -1.05 4.04
C GLU A 60 6.78 -0.82 4.49
N TRP A 61 6.31 -1.65 5.42
CA TRP A 61 4.93 -1.68 5.92
C TRP A 61 4.82 -1.28 7.39
N GLY A 62 5.78 -0.48 7.88
CA GLY A 62 5.95 -0.21 9.30
C GLY A 62 6.15 -1.49 10.11
N SER A 63 5.35 -1.65 11.17
CA SER A 63 5.34 -2.85 12.03
C SER A 63 4.60 -4.07 11.44
N HIS A 64 3.99 -3.96 10.25
CA HIS A 64 3.26 -5.06 9.63
C HIS A 64 4.22 -5.97 8.85
N ALA A 65 4.24 -7.26 9.18
CA ALA A 65 4.96 -8.25 8.38
C ALA A 65 4.18 -8.48 7.08
N ALA A 66 4.77 -8.11 5.94
CA ALA A 66 4.33 -8.39 4.56
C ALA A 66 2.80 -8.58 4.41
N PRO A 67 2.02 -7.49 4.31
CA PRO A 67 0.55 -7.56 4.32
C PRO A 67 -0.05 -8.25 3.08
N PHE A 68 0.76 -8.46 2.05
CA PHE A 68 0.39 -9.21 0.85
C PHE A 68 1.10 -10.56 0.88
N SER A 69 0.31 -11.62 1.04
CA SER A 69 0.74 -12.97 0.67
C SER A 69 0.41 -13.12 -0.80
N ASP A 70 1.31 -12.67 -1.67
CA ASP A 70 1.22 -13.03 -3.08
C ASP A 70 1.54 -14.52 -3.16
N ASP A 71 0.50 -15.36 -3.17
CA ASP A 71 0.64 -16.80 -3.34
C ASP A 71 1.51 -17.09 -4.56
N SER A 72 2.58 -17.86 -4.32
CA SER A 72 3.58 -18.27 -5.30
C SER A 72 3.04 -19.27 -6.32
#